data_AF-A0A7W2Y604-F1
#
_entry.id   AF-A0A7W2Y604-F1
#
_cell.length_a   1.000
_cell.length_b   1.000
_cell.length_c   1.000
_cell.angle_alpha   90.00
_cell.angle_beta   90.00
_cell.angle_gamma   90.00
#
_symmetry.space_group_name_H-M   'P 1'
#
loop_
_entity.id
_entity.type
_entity.pdbx_description
1 polymer ?
#
loop_
_entity_poly.entity_id
_entity_poly.type
_entity_poly.pdbx_seq_one_letter_code
_entity_poly.pdbx_strand_id
1 'polypeptide(L)'
;MKLTEQQLVRAIYSSWDFQQALSALTFLLQDCDFDEKYDKVSLRRFRCYESTLIISMARPFETTRSGTTIGLRALDIKLTSNEKALLKKITDLRGTIVAHSAEEAMHFRSSTFPVLDGEFNFPHFQFNEGLHLEKSELLELEIFLRKLKGSLAEFFFDVAQKQPELLAKYREPQSLNIGSENA
;
A
#
# COMPACT_ATOMS: atom_id res chain seq x y z
N MET A 1 1.15 24.51 -17.24
CA MET A 1 1.21 23.07 -17.60
C MET A 1 -0.19 22.65 -18.05
N LYS A 2 -0.36 21.99 -19.20
CA LYS A 2 -1.67 21.43 -19.59
C LYS A 2 -1.84 20.09 -18.87
N LEU A 3 -2.47 20.11 -17.69
CA LEU A 3 -2.83 18.91 -16.93
C LEU A 3 -3.99 18.19 -17.64
N THR A 4 -3.89 16.88 -17.85
CA THR A 4 -5.01 16.10 -18.40
C THR A 4 -5.99 15.71 -17.30
N GLU A 5 -7.26 15.52 -17.64
CA GLU A 5 -8.27 15.06 -16.68
C GLU A 5 -7.88 13.70 -16.04
N GLN A 6 -7.29 12.80 -16.83
CA GLN A 6 -6.81 11.51 -16.33
C GLN A 6 -5.68 11.67 -15.29
N GLN A 7 -4.76 12.61 -15.50
CA GLN A 7 -3.70 12.92 -14.53
C GLN A 7 -4.29 13.49 -13.24
N LEU A 8 -5.29 14.37 -13.33
CA LEU A 8 -5.94 14.94 -12.16
C LEU A 8 -6.69 13.88 -11.34
N VAL A 9 -7.48 13.03 -12.01
CA VAL A 9 -8.16 11.91 -11.36
C VAL A 9 -7.16 11.01 -10.66
N ARG A 10 -6.04 10.69 -11.32
CA ARG A 10 -5.00 9.85 -10.73
C ARG A 10 -4.37 10.49 -9.49
N ALA A 11 -4.11 11.81 -9.54
CA ALA A 11 -3.68 12.59 -8.38
C ALA A 11 -4.67 12.47 -7.22
N ILE A 12 -5.97 12.66 -7.47
CA ILE A 12 -7.02 12.58 -6.44
C ILE A 12 -7.02 11.20 -5.78
N TYR A 13 -7.03 10.12 -6.55
CA TYR A 13 -6.98 8.76 -6.00
C TYR A 13 -5.69 8.49 -5.22
N SER A 14 -4.55 9.02 -5.68
CA SER A 14 -3.29 8.82 -4.99
C SER A 14 -3.23 9.59 -3.66
N SER A 15 -3.95 10.71 -3.54
CA SER A 15 -4.14 11.39 -2.26
C SER A 15 -4.81 10.47 -1.25
N TRP A 16 -5.87 9.77 -1.65
CA TRP A 16 -6.54 8.78 -0.82
C TRP A 16 -5.61 7.61 -0.48
N ASP A 17 -4.88 7.09 -1.46
CA ASP A 17 -3.93 6.00 -1.26
C ASP A 17 -2.83 6.37 -0.24
N PHE A 18 -2.22 7.55 -0.35
CA PHE A 18 -1.24 8.01 0.64
C PHE A 18 -1.84 8.28 2.02
N GLN A 19 -3.12 8.66 2.11
CA GLN A 19 -3.81 8.77 3.39
C GLN A 19 -3.98 7.38 4.04
N GLN A 20 -4.42 6.38 3.27
CA GLN A 20 -4.54 5.00 3.76
C GLN A 20 -3.18 4.43 4.19
N ALA A 21 -2.14 4.65 3.38
CA ALA A 21 -0.78 4.24 3.70
C ALA A 21 -0.30 4.86 5.02
N LEU A 22 -0.48 6.17 5.20
CA LEU A 22 -0.06 6.86 6.42
C LEU A 22 -0.84 6.37 7.66
N SER A 23 -2.15 6.15 7.55
CA SER A 23 -2.94 5.62 8.67
C SER A 23 -2.45 4.23 9.08
N ALA A 24 -2.25 3.34 8.12
CA ALA A 24 -1.75 1.99 8.39
C ALA A 24 -0.35 2.01 9.02
N LEU A 25 0.55 2.85 8.52
CA LEU A 25 1.87 3.06 9.10
C LEU A 25 1.78 3.62 10.53
N THR A 26 0.87 4.57 10.77
CA THR A 26 0.68 5.15 12.10
C THR A 26 0.24 4.09 13.10
N PHE A 27 -0.74 3.25 12.73
CA PHE A 27 -1.18 2.14 13.59
C PHE A 27 -0.04 1.16 13.86
N LEU A 28 0.76 0.84 12.84
CA LEU A 28 1.91 -0.04 13.00
C LEU A 28 2.96 0.55 13.97
N LEU A 29 3.29 1.84 13.84
CA LEU A 29 4.26 2.52 14.72
C LEU A 29 3.75 2.75 16.14
N GLN A 30 2.43 2.85 16.34
CA GLN A 30 1.82 3.05 17.66
C GLN A 30 1.56 1.75 18.40
N ASP A 31 1.12 0.70 17.70
CA ASP A 31 0.67 -0.54 18.31
C ASP A 31 1.76 -1.62 18.39
N CYS A 32 2.85 -1.50 17.61
CA CYS A 32 3.95 -2.46 17.58
C CYS A 32 5.16 -1.91 18.35
N ASP A 33 5.42 -2.46 19.54
CA ASP A 33 6.71 -2.33 20.20
C ASP A 33 7.70 -3.34 19.61
N PHE A 34 8.66 -2.85 18.85
CA PHE A 34 9.64 -3.67 18.13
C PHE A 34 10.61 -4.43 19.05
N ASP A 35 10.64 -4.11 20.34
CA ASP A 35 11.46 -4.81 21.34
C ASP A 35 10.66 -5.90 22.09
N GLU A 36 9.35 -6.02 21.83
CA GLU A 36 8.45 -6.98 22.48
C GLU A 36 8.22 -8.26 21.65
N LYS A 37 7.81 -9.33 22.32
CA LYS A 37 7.35 -10.57 21.67
C LYS A 37 5.83 -10.63 21.67
N TYR A 38 5.27 -10.92 20.50
CA TYR A 38 3.83 -10.98 20.29
C TYR A 38 3.31 -12.40 20.04
N ASP A 39 2.05 -12.62 20.40
CA ASP A 39 1.31 -13.78 19.95
C ASP A 39 1.00 -13.71 18.45
N LYS A 40 0.58 -14.84 17.87
CA LYS A 40 0.32 -14.95 16.42
C LYS A 40 -0.81 -14.06 15.92
N VAL A 41 -1.83 -13.81 16.73
CA VAL A 41 -2.97 -12.97 16.35
C VAL A 41 -2.53 -11.51 16.29
N SER A 42 -1.74 -11.07 17.27
CA SER A 42 -1.13 -9.74 17.27
C SER A 42 -0.20 -9.52 16.07
N LEU A 43 0.66 -10.49 15.77
CA LEU A 43 1.53 -10.46 14.59
C LEU A 43 0.74 -10.36 13.28
N ARG A 44 -0.34 -11.13 13.13
CA ARG A 44 -1.23 -11.05 11.95
C ARG A 44 -1.90 -9.68 11.82
N ARG A 45 -2.31 -9.07 12.93
CA ARG A 45 -2.88 -7.72 12.93
C ARG A 45 -1.86 -6.71 12.39
N PHE A 46 -0.62 -6.77 12.85
CA PHE A 46 0.46 -5.91 12.34
C PHE A 46 0.73 -6.17 10.86
N ARG A 47 0.70 -7.43 10.41
CA ARG A 47 0.80 -7.79 9.00
C ARG A 47 -0.33 -7.19 8.16
N CYS A 48 -1.55 -7.10 8.68
CA CYS A 48 -2.65 -6.41 8.00
C CYS A 48 -2.37 -4.91 7.80
N TYR A 49 -1.81 -4.24 8.81
CA TYR A 49 -1.39 -2.85 8.68
C TYR A 49 -0.27 -2.70 7.65
N GLU A 50 0.78 -3.50 7.75
CA GLU A 50 1.90 -3.47 6.81
C GLU A 50 1.47 -3.76 5.35
N SER A 51 0.57 -4.73 5.15
CA SER A 51 0.04 -5.04 3.81
C SER A 51 -0.74 -3.85 3.23
N THR A 52 -1.55 -3.18 4.07
CA THR A 52 -2.29 -1.98 3.66
C THR A 52 -1.36 -0.83 3.31
N LEU A 53 -0.30 -0.64 4.11
CA LEU A 53 0.77 0.32 3.85
C LEU A 53 1.45 0.03 2.50
N ILE A 54 1.91 -1.20 2.28
CA ILE A 54 2.62 -1.62 1.05
C ILE A 54 1.73 -1.39 -0.18
N ILE A 55 0.48 -1.89 -0.16
CA ILE A 55 -0.45 -1.76 -1.29
C ILE A 55 -0.73 -0.29 -1.58
N SER A 56 -1.09 0.48 -0.56
CA SER A 56 -1.53 1.87 -0.75
C SER A 56 -0.35 2.79 -1.09
N MET A 57 0.86 2.47 -0.64
CA MET A 57 2.06 3.19 -1.05
C MET A 57 2.47 2.88 -2.48
N ALA A 58 2.38 1.62 -2.93
CA ALA A 58 2.80 1.22 -4.28
C ALA A 58 1.84 1.71 -5.38
N ARG A 59 0.52 1.64 -5.14
CA ARG A 59 -0.52 1.91 -6.15
C ARG A 59 -0.34 3.20 -6.95
N PRO A 60 0.01 4.36 -6.37
CA PRO A 60 0.25 5.61 -7.13
C PRO A 60 1.35 5.54 -8.19
N PHE A 61 2.34 4.68 -7.99
CA PHE A 61 3.54 4.56 -8.83
C PHE A 61 3.43 3.51 -9.92
N GLU A 62 2.40 2.68 -9.87
CA GLU A 62 2.17 1.64 -10.86
C GLU A 62 1.46 2.17 -12.10
N THR A 63 1.87 1.64 -13.26
CA THR A 63 1.18 1.83 -14.53
C THR A 63 -0.19 1.18 -14.48
N THR A 64 -1.25 1.98 -14.68
CA THR A 64 -2.61 1.46 -14.84
C THR A 64 -2.78 0.73 -16.17
N ARG A 65 -3.87 -0.03 -16.34
CA ARG A 65 -4.29 -0.59 -17.65
C ARG A 65 -4.41 0.47 -18.76
N SER A 66 -4.63 1.73 -18.40
CA SER A 66 -4.69 2.88 -19.31
C SER A 66 -3.33 3.59 -19.50
N GLY A 67 -2.23 3.05 -18.96
CA GLY A 67 -0.87 3.53 -19.18
C GLY A 67 -0.47 4.81 -18.44
N THR A 68 -1.26 5.29 -17.47
CA THR A 68 -0.99 6.57 -16.80
C THR A 68 -0.52 6.37 -15.35
N THR A 69 0.69 6.83 -15.04
CA THR A 69 1.21 6.97 -13.67
C THR A 69 1.05 8.42 -13.20
N ILE A 70 1.06 8.64 -11.88
CA ILE A 70 1.50 9.96 -11.40
C ILE A 70 2.97 10.06 -11.76
N GLY A 71 3.27 10.81 -12.80
CA GLY A 71 4.63 11.26 -13.01
C GLY A 71 4.99 12.12 -11.81
N LEU A 72 5.91 11.68 -10.96
CA LEU A 72 6.46 12.48 -9.87
C LEU A 72 6.94 13.86 -10.34
N ARG A 73 7.37 13.96 -11.61
CA ARG A 73 7.69 15.20 -12.31
C ARG A 73 6.52 16.18 -12.41
N ALA A 74 5.29 15.69 -12.60
CA ALA A 74 4.08 16.52 -12.66
C ALA A 74 3.73 17.14 -11.30
N LEU A 75 4.25 16.56 -10.22
CA LEU A 75 4.12 17.05 -8.84
C LEU A 75 5.37 17.81 -8.36
N ASP A 76 6.36 18.03 -9.25
CA ASP A 76 7.69 18.55 -8.93
C ASP A 76 8.43 17.81 -7.80
N ILE A 77 8.11 16.53 -7.61
CA ILE A 77 8.72 15.71 -6.55
C ILE A 77 10.03 15.12 -7.07
N LYS A 78 11.14 15.49 -6.42
CA LYS A 78 12.45 14.86 -6.61
C LYS A 78 12.73 13.89 -5.48
N LEU A 79 12.98 12.63 -5.86
CA LEU A 79 13.35 11.57 -4.93
C LEU A 79 14.87 11.54 -4.74
N THR A 80 15.28 11.49 -3.48
CA THR A 80 16.63 11.13 -3.05
C THR A 80 16.93 9.66 -3.38
N SER A 81 18.20 9.26 -3.32
CA SER A 81 18.59 7.87 -3.54
C SER A 81 17.94 6.92 -2.53
N ASN A 82 17.81 7.34 -1.27
CA ASN A 82 17.17 6.54 -0.22
C ASN A 82 15.67 6.39 -0.48
N GLU A 83 14.96 7.47 -0.81
CA GLU A 83 13.53 7.41 -1.14
C GLU A 83 13.26 6.50 -2.35
N LYS A 84 14.16 6.51 -3.36
CA LYS A 84 14.06 5.58 -4.50
C LYS A 84 14.25 4.13 -4.09
N ALA A 85 15.23 3.85 -3.23
CA ALA A 85 15.48 2.49 -2.74
C ALA A 85 14.30 1.97 -1.92
N LEU A 86 13.76 2.80 -1.03
CA LEU A 86 12.61 2.49 -0.20
C LEU A 86 11.35 2.25 -1.04
N LEU A 87 11.10 3.11 -2.03
CA LEU A 87 9.99 2.94 -2.97
C LEU A 87 10.14 1.65 -3.80
N LYS A 88 11.36 1.33 -4.25
CA LYS A 88 11.64 0.09 -4.98
C LYS A 88 11.32 -1.11 -4.10
N LYS A 89 11.80 -1.14 -2.85
CA LYS A 89 11.51 -2.23 -1.91
C LYS A 89 10.01 -2.42 -1.69
N ILE A 90 9.25 -1.33 -1.50
CA ILE A 90 7.79 -1.41 -1.35
C ILE A 90 7.10 -1.96 -2.59
N THR A 91 7.51 -1.50 -3.77
CA THR A 91 6.93 -1.98 -5.04
C THR A 91 7.25 -3.47 -5.26
N ASP A 92 8.48 -3.88 -4.95
CA ASP A 92 8.90 -5.27 -5.02
C ASP A 92 8.10 -6.14 -4.03
N LEU A 93 7.95 -5.71 -2.76
CA LEU A 93 7.16 -6.40 -1.74
C LEU A 93 5.69 -6.57 -2.16
N ARG A 94 5.10 -5.53 -2.76
CA ARG A 94 3.75 -5.60 -3.30
C ARG A 94 3.67 -6.65 -4.41
N GLY A 95 4.61 -6.63 -5.34
CA GLY A 95 4.67 -7.56 -6.46
C GLY A 95 4.89 -9.01 -6.04
N THR A 96 5.80 -9.28 -5.11
CA THR A 96 6.20 -10.65 -4.77
C THR A 96 5.33 -11.27 -3.67
N ILE A 97 5.10 -10.54 -2.58
CA ILE A 97 4.50 -11.12 -1.38
C ILE A 97 3.00 -10.85 -1.31
N VAL A 98 2.59 -9.61 -1.57
CA VAL A 98 1.22 -9.18 -1.26
C VAL A 98 0.24 -9.45 -2.40
N ALA A 99 0.67 -9.29 -3.66
CA ALA A 99 -0.22 -9.41 -4.82
C ALA A 99 -0.13 -10.75 -5.56
N HIS A 100 1.05 -11.38 -5.60
CA HIS A 100 1.27 -12.56 -6.44
C HIS A 100 1.71 -13.83 -5.69
N SER A 101 1.86 -13.79 -4.36
CA SER A 101 2.26 -14.94 -3.52
C SER A 101 3.36 -15.77 -4.16
N ALA A 102 4.42 -15.10 -4.61
CA ALA A 102 5.48 -15.74 -5.37
C ALA A 102 6.11 -16.89 -4.55
N GLU A 103 6.34 -18.04 -5.20
CA GLU A 103 6.79 -19.26 -4.52
C GLU A 103 8.10 -19.04 -3.77
N GLU A 104 9.02 -18.26 -4.36
CA GLU A 104 10.29 -17.86 -3.77
C GLU A 104 10.16 -17.02 -2.49
N ALA A 105 8.98 -16.43 -2.24
CA ALA A 105 8.71 -15.62 -1.07
C ALA A 105 7.85 -16.36 -0.02
N MET A 106 7.43 -17.60 -0.30
CA MET A 106 6.67 -18.42 0.64
C MET A 106 7.57 -18.90 1.79
N HIS A 107 7.31 -18.39 3.00
CA HIS A 107 8.05 -18.77 4.20
C HIS A 107 7.13 -19.49 5.19
N PHE A 108 7.17 -20.83 5.14
CA PHE A 108 6.43 -21.69 6.07
C PHE A 108 7.23 -22.92 6.49
N ARG A 109 6.84 -23.49 7.62
CA ARG A 109 7.26 -24.82 8.07
C ARG A 109 6.05 -25.74 8.04
N SER A 110 6.23 -26.90 7.41
CA SER A 110 5.26 -27.99 7.44
C SER A 110 5.81 -29.14 8.29
N SER A 111 4.95 -29.74 9.09
CA SER A 111 5.27 -30.90 9.93
C SER A 111 4.00 -31.73 10.15
N THR A 112 4.16 -32.93 10.68
CA THR A 112 3.04 -33.75 11.14
C THR A 112 3.27 -34.19 12.57
N PHE A 113 2.20 -34.51 13.29
CA PHE A 113 2.28 -35.17 14.59
C PHE A 113 1.29 -36.34 14.66
N PRO A 114 1.66 -37.45 15.33
CA PRO A 114 0.79 -38.61 15.44
C PRO A 114 -0.42 -38.31 16.34
N VAL A 115 -1.58 -38.86 15.97
CA VAL A 115 -2.82 -38.84 16.76
C VAL A 115 -3.43 -40.25 16.75
N LEU A 116 -4.35 -40.53 17.68
CA LEU A 116 -4.97 -41.85 17.86
C LEU A 116 -3.92 -42.97 17.93
N ASP A 117 -3.02 -42.87 18.91
CA ASP A 117 -1.91 -43.82 19.14
C ASP A 117 -1.00 -44.09 17.91
N GLY A 118 -0.94 -43.12 16.99
CA GLY A 118 -0.10 -43.20 15.79
C GLY A 118 -0.79 -43.81 14.57
N GLU A 119 -2.09 -44.08 14.64
CA GLU A 119 -2.89 -44.53 13.49
C GLU A 119 -2.97 -43.45 12.40
N PHE A 120 -2.99 -42.17 12.79
CA PHE A 120 -3.04 -41.05 11.86
C PHE A 120 -1.95 -40.01 12.16
N ASN A 121 -1.53 -39.30 11.12
CA ASN A 121 -0.65 -38.14 11.23
C ASN A 121 -1.45 -36.87 10.89
N PHE A 122 -1.53 -35.94 11.84
CA PHE A 122 -2.22 -34.67 11.63
C PHE A 122 -1.23 -33.62 11.09
N PRO A 123 -1.59 -32.87 10.03
CA PRO A 123 -0.72 -31.83 9.49
C PRO A 123 -0.67 -30.61 10.41
N HIS A 124 0.52 -30.02 10.51
CA HIS A 124 0.78 -28.81 11.28
C HIS A 124 1.62 -27.84 10.46
N PHE A 125 1.05 -26.66 10.21
CA PHE A 125 1.66 -25.59 9.42
C PHE A 125 1.99 -24.39 10.30
N GLN A 126 3.19 -23.84 10.12
CA GLN A 126 3.63 -22.60 10.77
C GLN A 126 4.07 -21.62 9.70
N PHE A 127 3.51 -20.41 9.72
CA PHE A 127 3.83 -19.35 8.77
C PHE A 127 4.69 -18.28 9.44
N ASN A 128 5.48 -17.55 8.65
CA ASN A 128 6.19 -16.37 9.13
C ASN A 128 5.24 -15.16 9.20
N GLU A 129 4.72 -14.90 10.39
CA GLU A 129 3.79 -13.80 10.68
C GLU A 129 4.50 -12.48 11.03
N GLY A 130 5.84 -12.38 10.90
CA GLY A 130 6.64 -11.21 11.29
C GLY A 130 6.31 -9.93 10.51
N LEU A 131 7.20 -8.95 10.44
CA LEU A 131 7.09 -7.81 9.51
C LEU A 131 8.10 -7.98 8.37
N HIS A 132 7.86 -7.36 7.21
CA HIS A 132 8.79 -7.30 6.08
C HIS A 132 9.68 -6.06 6.12
N LEU A 133 9.21 -5.01 6.79
CA LEU A 133 9.87 -3.74 6.97
C LEU A 133 10.39 -3.63 8.40
N GLU A 134 11.60 -3.10 8.54
CA GLU A 134 12.19 -2.80 9.83
C GLU A 134 11.68 -1.45 10.37
N LYS A 135 11.81 -1.24 11.69
CA LYS A 135 11.40 0.01 12.36
C LYS A 135 12.02 1.25 11.71
N SER A 136 13.30 1.19 11.36
CA SER A 136 14.02 2.26 10.68
C SER A 136 13.37 2.61 9.33
N GLU A 137 13.04 1.60 8.53
CA GLU A 137 12.39 1.77 7.23
C GLU A 137 10.98 2.33 7.37
N LEU A 138 10.24 1.93 8.40
CA LEU A 138 8.91 2.45 8.70
C LEU A 138 8.96 3.94 9.08
N LEU A 139 9.96 4.36 9.87
CA LEU A 139 10.16 5.76 10.21
C LEU A 139 10.56 6.60 8.98
N GLU A 140 11.45 6.08 8.13
CA GLU A 140 11.80 6.72 6.86
C GLU A 140 10.60 6.84 5.91
N LEU A 141 9.76 5.79 5.85
CA LEU A 141 8.50 5.80 5.09
C LEU A 141 7.54 6.86 5.61
N GLU A 142 7.49 7.09 6.93
CA GLU A 142 6.61 8.10 7.51
C GLU A 142 6.97 9.49 7.01
N ILE A 143 8.26 9.83 7.07
CA ILE A 143 8.80 11.11 6.59
C ILE A 143 8.51 11.25 5.10
N PHE A 144 8.77 10.19 4.32
CA PHE A 144 8.56 10.21 2.88
C PHE A 144 7.07 10.37 2.51
N LEU A 145 6.15 9.62 3.15
CA LEU A 145 4.70 9.74 2.94
C LEU A 145 4.19 11.14 3.27
N ARG A 146 4.66 11.74 4.36
CA ARG A 146 4.28 13.12 4.73
C ARG A 146 4.74 14.12 3.67
N LYS A 147 5.96 13.96 3.14
CA LYS A 147 6.48 14.77 2.02
C LYS A 147 5.61 14.62 0.76
N LEU A 148 5.25 13.40 0.37
CA LEU A 148 4.39 13.13 -0.79
C LEU A 148 3.00 13.79 -0.64
N LYS A 149 2.39 13.67 0.55
CA LYS A 149 1.11 14.30 0.85
C LYS A 149 1.19 15.83 0.81
N GLY A 150 2.26 16.42 1.36
CA GLY A 150 2.50 17.86 1.29
C GLY A 150 2.58 18.35 -0.15
N SER A 151 3.37 17.65 -0.98
CA SER A 151 3.54 17.99 -2.40
C SER A 151 2.22 17.87 -3.19
N LEU A 152 1.40 16.85 -2.90
CA LEU A 152 0.07 16.74 -3.49
C LEU A 152 -0.89 17.84 -3.04
N ALA A 153 -0.82 18.25 -1.76
CA ALA A 153 -1.66 19.32 -1.24
C ALA A 153 -1.33 20.64 -1.94
N GLU A 154 -0.04 20.95 -2.13
CA GLU A 154 0.42 22.12 -2.91
C GLU A 154 -0.07 22.04 -4.36
N PHE A 155 0.06 20.88 -5.01
CA PHE A 155 -0.46 20.66 -6.35
C PHE A 155 -1.98 20.93 -6.46
N PHE A 156 -2.78 20.39 -5.54
CA PHE A 156 -4.23 20.62 -5.57
C PHE A 156 -4.60 22.05 -5.24
N PHE A 157 -3.90 22.69 -4.32
CA PHE A 157 -4.09 24.10 -4.02
C PHE A 157 -3.88 24.94 -5.28
N ASP A 158 -2.78 24.69 -6.01
CA ASP A 158 -2.47 25.36 -7.27
C ASP A 158 -3.54 25.14 -8.35
N VAL A 159 -4.03 23.91 -8.50
CA VAL A 159 -5.12 23.59 -9.42
C VAL A 159 -6.40 24.32 -9.00
N ALA A 160 -6.73 24.37 -7.71
CA ALA A 160 -7.92 25.05 -7.21
C ALA A 160 -7.88 26.56 -7.48
N GLN A 161 -6.71 27.20 -7.40
CA GLN A 161 -6.58 28.63 -7.70
C GLN A 161 -6.69 28.94 -9.20
N LYS A 162 -6.21 28.02 -10.07
CA LYS A 162 -6.08 28.26 -11.51
C LYS A 162 -7.27 27.73 -12.32
N GLN A 163 -7.84 26.59 -11.92
CA GLN A 163 -8.83 25.80 -12.65
C GLN A 163 -9.78 25.05 -11.68
N PRO A 164 -10.52 25.77 -10.82
CA PRO A 164 -11.38 25.16 -9.78
C PRO A 164 -12.45 24.21 -10.34
N GLU A 165 -12.94 24.46 -11.56
CA GLU A 165 -13.92 23.63 -12.26
C GLU A 165 -13.44 22.19 -12.50
N LEU A 166 -12.12 21.97 -12.54
CA LEU A 166 -11.56 20.63 -12.69
C LEU A 166 -11.68 19.79 -11.41
N LEU A 167 -11.76 20.43 -10.24
CA LEU A 167 -11.91 19.78 -8.94
C LEU A 167 -13.37 19.67 -8.48
N ALA A 168 -14.26 20.53 -9.00
CA ALA A 168 -15.69 20.52 -8.69
C ALA A 168 -16.42 19.39 -9.45
N LYS A 169 -16.05 18.13 -9.18
CA LYS A 169 -16.58 16.95 -9.87
C LYS A 169 -16.99 15.87 -8.89
N TYR A 170 -18.14 15.25 -9.16
CA TYR A 170 -18.55 13.98 -8.56
C TYR A 170 -18.38 12.88 -9.60
N ARG A 171 -17.87 11.72 -9.18
CA ARG A 171 -17.64 10.59 -10.06
C ARG A 171 -18.12 9.31 -9.40
N GLU A 172 -19.04 8.62 -10.08
CA GLU A 172 -19.46 7.27 -9.72
C GLU A 172 -18.72 6.21 -10.54
N PRO A 173 -18.45 5.04 -9.96
CA PRO A 173 -17.89 3.93 -10.70
C PRO A 173 -18.94 3.36 -11.66
N GLN A 174 -18.55 3.20 -12.93
CA GLN A 174 -19.40 2.61 -13.97
C GLN A 174 -19.87 1.18 -13.63
N SER A 175 -19.17 0.49 -12.74
CA SER A 175 -19.54 -0.85 -12.27
C SER A 175 -20.85 -0.89 -11.49
N LEU A 176 -21.32 0.24 -10.95
CA LEU A 176 -22.60 0.31 -10.23
C LEU A 176 -23.80 0.44 -11.20
N ASN A 177 -23.58 0.75 -12.48
CA ASN A 177 -24.64 0.95 -13.47
C ASN A 177 -25.08 -0.35 -14.17
N ILE A 178 -24.57 -1.52 -13.74
CA ILE A 178 -24.85 -2.82 -14.37
C ILE A 178 -26.18 -3.42 -13.86
N GLY A 179 -26.90 -2.75 -12.96
CA GLY A 179 -28.09 -3.30 -12.28
C GLY A 179 -29.46 -2.70 -12.63
N SER A 180 -29.56 -1.67 -13.47
CA SER A 180 -30.82 -0.93 -13.68
C SER A 180 -31.60 -1.29 -14.95
N GLU A 181 -31.18 -2.31 -15.72
CA GLU A 181 -31.88 -2.73 -16.95
C GLU A 181 -32.66 -4.05 -16.82
N ASN A 182 -32.73 -4.68 -15.64
CA ASN A 182 -33.50 -5.91 -15.42
C ASN A 182 -34.34 -5.87 -14.11
N ALA A 183 -35.12 -4.80 -13.91
CA ALA A 183 -36.15 -4.74 -12.87
C ALA A 183 -37.49 -4.33 -13.47
#